data_AF-A0A087D0P9-F1
#
_entry.id   AF-A0A087D0P9-F1
#
_cell.length_a   1.000
_cell.length_b   1.000
_cell.length_c   1.000
_cell.angle_alpha   90.00
_cell.angle_beta   90.00
_cell.angle_gamma   90.00
#
_symmetry.space_group_name_H-M   'P 1'
#
loop_
_entity.id
_entity.type
_entity.pdbx_description
1 polymer ?
#
loop_
_entity_poly.entity_id
_entity_poly.type
_entity_poly.pdbx_seq_one_letter_code
_entity_poly.pdbx_strand_id
1 'polypeptide(L)' 'MTTPIDVTAIAKRSDGWWAVDVPEISGLFTQARRLNQIDDMVRDAARTLGREIGDVKVEPQLSE' A
#
# COMPACT_ATOMS: atom_id res chain seq x y z
N MET A 1 16.72 10.55 12.77
CA MET A 1 15.86 10.57 11.57
C MET A 1 15.81 9.15 11.07
N THR A 2 14.62 8.55 11.00
CA THR A 2 14.42 7.25 10.36
C THR A 2 14.62 7.43 8.86
N THR A 3 15.36 6.53 8.22
CA THR A 3 15.44 6.52 6.75
C THR A 3 14.08 6.12 6.20
N PRO A 4 13.54 6.81 5.17
CA PRO A 4 12.34 6.37 4.48
C PRO A 4 12.52 4.96 3.93
N ILE A 5 11.48 4.14 4.03
CA ILE A 5 11.46 2.78 3.51
C ILE A 5 10.71 2.74 2.18
N ASP A 6 11.32 2.15 1.16
CA ASP A 6 10.65 1.82 -0.10
C ASP A 6 9.80 0.57 0.11
N VAL A 7 8.61 0.54 -0.50
CA VAL A 7 7.62 -0.50 -0.22
C VAL A 7 6.91 -1.01 -1.47
N THR A 8 6.45 -2.26 -1.38
CA THR A 8 5.64 -2.90 -2.42
C THR A 8 4.20 -3.03 -1.94
N ALA A 9 3.27 -2.35 -2.63
CA ALA A 9 1.84 -2.42 -2.37
C ALA A 9 1.22 -3.54 -3.22
N ILE A 10 0.92 -4.67 -2.58
CA ILE A 10 0.29 -5.83 -3.23
C ILE A 10 -1.21 -5.59 -3.27
N ALA A 11 -1.75 -5.35 -4.47
CA ALA A 11 -3.15 -4.98 -4.65
C ALA A 11 -3.97 -6.15 -5.22
N LYS A 12 -4.91 -6.68 -4.45
CA LYS A 12 -5.83 -7.75 -4.87
C LYS A 12 -7.23 -7.22 -5.11
N ARG A 13 -7.87 -7.61 -6.21
CA ARG A 13 -9.26 -7.23 -6.46
C ARG A 13 -10.19 -7.90 -5.45
N SER A 14 -11.07 -7.13 -4.82
CA SER A 14 -12.05 -7.59 -3.85
C SER A 14 -13.32 -6.75 -3.97
N ASP A 15 -14.40 -7.33 -4.51
CA ASP A 15 -15.75 -6.75 -4.56
C ASP A 15 -15.84 -5.25 -4.93
N GLY A 16 -15.22 -4.87 -6.05
CA GLY A 16 -15.25 -3.49 -6.53
C GLY A 16 -14.20 -2.56 -5.91
N TRP A 17 -13.34 -3.11 -5.04
CA TRP A 17 -12.20 -2.46 -4.42
C TRP A 17 -10.89 -3.20 -4.72
N TRP A 18 -9.79 -2.56 -4.37
CA TRP A 18 -8.47 -3.17 -4.22
C TRP A 18 -8.17 -3.26 -2.74
N ALA A 19 -8.02 -4.48 -2.23
CA ALA A 19 -7.41 -4.73 -0.94
C ALA A 19 -5.89 -4.64 -1.11
N VAL A 20 -5.21 -3.90 -0.24
CA VAL A 20 -3.79 -3.61 -0.34
C VAL A 20 -3.07 -4.07 0.92
N ASP A 21 -2.04 -4.87 0.71
CA ASP A 21 -1.09 -5.33 1.74
C ASP A 21 0.30 -4.78 1.44
N VAL A 22 1.03 -4.37 2.48
CA VAL A 22 2.41 -3.87 2.39
C VAL A 22 3.28 -4.68 3.36
N PRO A 23 3.86 -5.81 2.91
CA PRO A 23 4.56 -6.75 3.79
C PRO A 23 5.76 -6.16 4.54
N GLU A 24 6.40 -5.11 4.00
CA GLU A 24 7.54 -4.42 4.61
C GLU A 24 7.15 -3.65 5.87
N ILE A 25 5.85 -3.34 6.05
CA ILE A 25 5.32 -2.63 7.21
C ILE A 25 4.28 -3.50 7.89
N SER A 26 4.72 -4.20 8.94
CA SER A 26 3.82 -5.03 9.75
C SER A 26 2.61 -4.22 10.25
N GLY A 27 1.42 -4.71 9.91
CA GLY A 27 0.14 -4.09 10.29
C GLY A 27 -0.38 -3.04 9.31
N LEU A 28 0.33 -2.76 8.21
CA LEU A 28 -0.15 -1.85 7.17
C LEU A 28 -1.04 -2.60 6.18
N PHE A 29 -2.34 -2.42 6.35
CA PHE A 29 -3.36 -2.80 5.39
C PHE A 29 -4.20 -1.58 5.03
N THR A 30 -4.56 -1.46 3.76
CA THR A 30 -5.44 -0.39 3.29
C THR A 30 -6.28 -0.87 2.11
N GLN A 31 -7.12 0.00 1.56
CA GLN A 31 -7.92 -0.31 0.38
C GLN A 31 -8.17 0.94 -0.47
N ALA A 32 -8.36 0.73 -1.76
CA ALA A 32 -8.67 1.80 -2.71
C ALA A 32 -9.67 1.37 -3.77
N ARG A 33 -10.41 2.32 -4.37
CA ARG A 33 -11.33 2.00 -5.48
C ARG A 33 -10.58 1.78 -6.79
N ARG A 34 -9.48 2.53 -7.00
CA ARG A 34 -8.67 2.55 -8.22
C ARG A 34 -7.20 2.35 -7.90
N LEU A 35 -6.44 1.73 -8.81
CA LEU A 35 -5.01 1.45 -8.60
C LEU A 35 -4.17 2.72 -8.38
N ASN A 36 -4.50 3.82 -9.08
CA ASN A 36 -3.77 5.08 -8.94
C ASN A 36 -3.97 5.78 -7.59
N GLN A 37 -4.92 5.33 -6.77
CA GLN A 37 -5.13 5.85 -5.42
C GLN A 37 -4.31 5.09 -4.36
N ILE A 38 -3.69 3.97 -4.72
CA ILE A 38 -3.04 3.08 -3.75
C ILE A 38 -1.83 3.72 -3.11
N ASP A 39 -1.01 4.46 -3.87
CA ASP A 39 0.17 5.16 -3.35
C ASP A 39 -0.20 6.08 -2.17
N ASP A 40 -1.15 7.00 -2.40
CA ASP A 40 -1.64 7.92 -1.36
C ASP A 40 -2.19 7.18 -0.13
N MET A 41 -2.97 6.10 -0.35
CA MET A 41 -3.53 5.30 0.75
C MET A 41 -2.48 4.53 1.56
N VAL A 42 -1.40 4.08 0.92
CA VAL A 42 -0.27 3.45 1.61
C VAL A 42 0.48 4.48 2.46
N ARG A 43 0.74 5.68 1.92
CA ARG A 43 1.40 6.76 2.66
C ARG A 43 0.57 7.22 3.86
N ASP A 44 -0.74 7.34 3.71
CA ASP A 44 -1.65 7.69 4.81
C ASP A 44 -1.65 6.64 5.93
N ALA A 45 -1.75 5.36 5.56
CA ALA A 45 -1.70 4.27 6.51
C ALA A 45 -0.34 4.20 7.23
N ALA A 46 0.76 4.35 6.49
CA ALA A 46 2.12 4.38 7.03
C ALA A 46 2.32 5.51 8.06
N ARG A 47 1.80 6.72 7.77
CA ARG A 47 1.84 7.85 8.72
C ARG A 47 1.12 7.53 10.03
N THR A 48 -0.02 6.84 9.95
CA THR A 48 -0.77 6.40 11.13
C THR A 48 0.04 5.40 11.99
N LEU A 49 0.95 4.66 11.36
CA LEU A 49 1.87 3.72 12.01
C LEU A 49 3.24 4.34 12.37
N GLY A 50 3.41 5.67 12.17
CA GLY A 50 4.68 6.36 12.44
C GLY A 50 5.82 5.94 11.52
N ARG A 51 5.52 5.55 10.28
CA ARG A 51 6.50 5.17 9.25
C ARG A 51 6.62 6.25 8.18
N GLU A 52 7.85 6.53 7.76
CA GLU A 52 8.14 7.38 6.60
C GLU A 52 8.36 6.50 5.38
N ILE A 53 7.71 6.84 4.26
CA ILE A 53 7.73 6.06 3.01
C ILE A 53 8.56 6.79 1.96
N GLY A 54 9.46 6.05 1.30
CA GLY A 54 10.18 6.47 0.11
C GLY A 54 9.33 6.24 -1.15
N ASP A 55 9.80 5.35 -2.02
CA ASP A 55 9.09 4.92 -3.22
C ASP A 55 8.02 3.87 -2.91
N VAL A 56 6.90 3.95 -3.64
CA VAL A 56 5.82 2.96 -3.57
C VAL A 56 5.69 2.27 -4.93
N LYS A 57 5.98 0.98 -4.97
CA LYS A 57 5.71 0.14 -6.14
C LYS A 57 4.36 -0.54 -5.97
N VAL A 58 3.40 -0.23 -6.85
CA VAL A 58 2.09 -0.89 -6.84
C VAL A 58 2.14 -2.14 -7.73
N GLU A 59 1.82 -3.31 -7.16
CA GLU A 59 1.76 -4.60 -7.85
C GLU A 59 0.32 -5.15 -7.82
N PRO A 60 -0.47 -4.90 -8.88
CA PRO A 60 -1.79 -5.51 -9.02
C PRO A 60 -1.68 -7.01 -9.25
N GLN A 61 -2.30 -7.80 -8.38
CA GLN A 61 -2.52 -9.22 -8.60
C GLN A 61 -3.84 -9.39 -9.34
N LEU A 62 -3.73 -9.53 -10.65
CA LEU A 62 -4.84 -9.89 -11.53
C LEU A 62 -4.96 -11.41 -11.50
N SER A 63 -6.05 -11.93 -10.93
CA SER A 63 -6.42 -13.33 -11.11
C SER A 63 -6.71 -13.58 -12.59
N GLU A 64 -6.26 -14.72 -13.11
CA GLU A 64 -6.58 -15.19 -14.48
C GLU A 64 -8.10 -15.39 -14.70
#